data_AF-A0A914K3U5-F1
#
_entry.id   AF-A0A914K3U5-F1
#
_cell.length_a   1.000
_cell.length_b   1.000
_cell.length_c   1.000
_cell.angle_alpha   90.00
_cell.angle_beta   90.00
_cell.angle_gamma   90.00
#
_symmetry.space_group_name_H-M   'P 1'
#
loop_
_entity.id
_entity.type
_entity.pdbx_description
1 polymer ?
#
loop_
_entity_poly.entity_id
_entity_poly.type
_entity_poly.pdbx_seq_one_letter_code
_entity_poly.pdbx_strand_id
1 'polypeptide(L)'
;MKTRKLCLHYLIYTIFVIWDTAATKSINFMPEEQWVCGATEFDQPLAYQRTNESCYDVGVSVNECCRIHDDCYVNEGSQEACDIPFCACLAQQGADSKNPTCGVTMESFCFMVQLFGGIAHASAKKHATTTIGTTTTTTTTTTTTTTTTTTPTTTTAKPQQDDCFNQARIDICVADFETCRTDNHEQLHICERIMCQCTSESLLDPSRQDCRTSVDKMCQEVPRTSKRDVSFGLLFQEVNYFGYTMTILSASIATIVLLIMFGLVGLFAYQYMKKKRMSTSPSRTPLCS
;
A
#
# COMPACT_ATOMS: atom_id res chain seq x y z
N MET A 1 7.34 46.82 -31.97
CA MET A 1 5.99 46.38 -31.52
C MET A 1 5.75 44.86 -31.51
N LYS A 2 6.65 44.01 -32.03
CA LYS A 2 6.49 42.54 -31.98
C LYS A 2 6.81 41.89 -30.62
N THR A 3 7.64 42.51 -29.78
CA THR A 3 8.07 41.95 -28.49
C THR A 3 7.03 42.02 -27.37
N ARG A 4 6.03 42.92 -27.45
CA ARG A 4 4.97 43.04 -26.43
C ARG A 4 3.92 41.92 -26.49
N LYS A 5 3.75 41.25 -27.64
CA LYS A 5 2.79 40.14 -27.80
C LYS A 5 3.29 38.82 -27.22
N LEU A 6 4.61 38.65 -27.05
CA LEU A 6 5.18 37.42 -26.49
C LEU A 6 4.99 37.34 -24.96
N CYS A 7 5.08 38.47 -24.26
CA CYS A 7 4.99 38.50 -22.80
C CYS A 7 3.57 38.20 -22.30
N LEU A 8 2.54 38.66 -23.03
CA LEU A 8 1.13 38.45 -22.63
C LEU A 8 0.69 36.99 -22.78
N HIS A 9 1.15 36.28 -23.81
CA HIS A 9 0.88 34.85 -23.95
C HIS A 9 1.55 34.02 -22.84
N TYR A 10 2.76 34.40 -22.43
CA TYR A 10 3.47 33.70 -21.35
C TYR A 10 2.75 33.87 -20.01
N LEU A 11 2.26 35.08 -19.72
CA LEU A 11 1.50 35.38 -18.50
C LEU A 11 0.14 34.66 -18.44
N ILE A 12 -0.60 34.61 -19.55
CA ILE A 12 -1.87 33.87 -19.62
C ILE A 12 -1.64 32.36 -19.46
N TYR A 13 -0.57 31.82 -20.05
CA TYR A 13 -0.21 30.41 -19.91
C TYR A 13 0.14 30.06 -18.46
N THR A 14 0.87 30.91 -17.74
CA THR A 14 1.17 30.68 -16.32
C THR A 14 -0.05 30.78 -15.42
N ILE A 15 -1.02 31.64 -15.71
CA ILE A 15 -2.25 31.76 -14.90
C ILE A 15 -3.14 30.51 -15.05
N PHE A 16 -3.23 29.94 -16.25
CA PHE A 16 -3.98 28.69 -16.47
C PHE A 16 -3.36 27.49 -15.74
N VAL A 17 -2.03 27.39 -15.69
CA VAL A 17 -1.34 26.29 -14.99
C VAL A 17 -1.52 26.35 -13.47
N ILE A 18 -1.71 27.54 -12.89
CA ILE A 18 -1.87 27.73 -11.44
C ILE A 18 -3.32 27.45 -10.98
N TRP A 19 -4.32 27.55 -11.85
CA TRP A 19 -5.74 27.38 -11.47
C TRP A 19 -6.22 25.92 -11.48
N ASP A 20 -5.56 25.01 -12.20
CA ASP A 20 -5.94 23.58 -12.20
C ASP A 20 -5.44 22.80 -10.96
N THR A 21 -4.52 23.35 -10.18
CA THR A 21 -3.96 22.66 -8.99
C THR A 21 -4.79 22.82 -7.71
N ALA A 22 -5.88 23.58 -7.72
CA ALA A 22 -6.67 23.88 -6.51
C ALA A 22 -7.88 22.96 -6.29
N ALA A 23 -8.16 22.03 -7.21
CA ALA A 23 -9.15 20.98 -6.99
C ALA A 23 -8.48 19.76 -6.33
N THR A 24 -7.97 19.95 -5.11
CA THR A 24 -7.66 18.84 -4.20
C THR A 24 -8.99 18.15 -3.86
N LYS A 25 -9.38 17.24 -4.74
CA LYS A 25 -10.43 16.25 -4.51
C LYS A 25 -10.07 15.58 -3.17
N SER A 26 -10.96 15.60 -2.21
CA SER A 26 -10.85 14.78 -1.00
C SER A 26 -10.91 13.32 -1.44
N ILE A 27 -9.76 12.79 -1.81
CA ILE A 27 -9.59 11.37 -2.05
C ILE A 27 -9.67 10.74 -0.65
N ASN A 28 -10.60 9.81 -0.45
CA ASN A 28 -10.66 8.97 0.74
C ASN A 28 -9.42 8.06 0.73
N PHE A 29 -8.29 8.66 1.10
CA PHE A 29 -7.00 8.00 1.09
C PHE A 29 -6.90 7.13 2.34
N MET A 30 -6.82 5.83 2.13
CA MET A 30 -6.55 4.89 3.20
C MET A 30 -5.08 5.04 3.62
N PRO A 31 -4.78 5.28 4.91
CA PRO A 31 -3.41 5.28 5.39
C PRO A 31 -2.78 3.89 5.22
N GLU A 32 -1.48 3.84 4.90
CA GLU A 32 -0.73 2.61 4.61
C GLU A 32 -0.79 1.62 5.79
N GLU A 33 -0.86 2.13 7.01
CA GLU A 33 -0.92 1.34 8.24
C GLU A 33 -2.21 0.53 8.39
N GLN A 34 -3.28 0.92 7.69
CA GLN A 34 -4.56 0.20 7.68
C GLN A 34 -4.67 -0.77 6.50
N TRP A 35 -3.72 -0.73 5.57
CA TRP A 35 -3.70 -1.59 4.41
C TRP A 35 -3.31 -3.02 4.82
N VAL A 36 -4.09 -4.02 4.41
CA VAL A 36 -3.85 -5.44 4.74
C VAL A 36 -3.60 -6.29 3.51
N CYS A 37 -3.93 -5.83 2.29
CA CYS A 37 -3.66 -6.62 1.09
C CYS A 37 -2.16 -6.88 0.91
N GLY A 38 -1.76 -8.15 0.87
CA GLY A 38 -0.40 -8.60 0.66
C GLY A 38 -0.12 -9.83 1.53
N ALA A 39 0.73 -10.75 1.07
CA ALA A 39 1.02 -11.96 1.82
C ALA A 39 2.15 -11.78 2.85
N THR A 40 2.99 -10.75 2.67
CA THR A 40 4.23 -10.51 3.41
C THR A 40 4.49 -9.00 3.57
N GLU A 41 5.42 -8.65 4.45
CA GLU A 41 5.90 -7.27 4.63
C GLU A 41 6.51 -6.67 3.33
N PHE A 42 6.88 -7.51 2.36
CA PHE A 42 7.47 -7.04 1.10
C PHE A 42 6.41 -6.66 0.05
N ASP A 43 5.35 -7.44 -0.10
CA ASP A 43 4.34 -7.24 -1.15
C ASP A 43 3.13 -6.41 -0.70
N GLN A 44 2.88 -6.31 0.61
CA GLN A 44 1.87 -5.41 1.17
C GLN A 44 2.04 -3.93 0.73
N PRO A 45 3.21 -3.28 0.88
CA PRO A 45 3.40 -1.90 0.42
C PRO A 45 3.31 -1.77 -1.10
N LEU A 46 3.69 -2.81 -1.85
CA LEU A 46 3.56 -2.82 -3.31
C LEU A 46 2.08 -2.87 -3.73
N ALA A 47 1.27 -3.69 -3.06
CA ALA A 47 -0.16 -3.78 -3.29
C ALA A 47 -0.87 -2.46 -2.93
N TYR A 48 -0.47 -1.83 -1.82
CA TYR A 48 -0.94 -0.51 -1.41
C TYR A 48 -0.67 0.54 -2.49
N GLN A 49 0.59 0.68 -2.89
CA GLN A 49 1.00 1.65 -3.90
C GLN A 49 0.25 1.44 -5.21
N ARG A 50 0.17 0.20 -5.70
CA ARG A 50 -0.51 -0.11 -6.96
C ARG A 50 -1.99 0.22 -6.91
N THR A 51 -2.66 -0.08 -5.80
CA THR A 51 -4.06 0.29 -5.59
C THR A 51 -4.22 1.79 -5.51
N ASN A 52 -3.35 2.48 -4.79
CA ASN A 52 -3.45 3.93 -4.66
C ASN A 52 -3.20 4.66 -5.99
N GLU A 53 -2.31 4.15 -6.84
CA GLU A 53 -2.07 4.71 -8.18
C GLU A 53 -3.26 4.47 -9.13
N SER A 54 -3.82 3.25 -9.13
CA SER A 54 -4.81 2.83 -10.14
C SER A 54 -6.25 2.87 -9.68
N CYS A 55 -6.51 2.87 -8.38
CA CYS A 55 -7.81 2.63 -7.74
C CYS A 55 -8.04 3.55 -6.53
N TYR A 56 -7.50 4.77 -6.56
CA TYR A 56 -7.53 5.72 -5.43
C TYR A 56 -8.93 5.99 -4.86
N ASP A 57 -9.99 5.81 -5.64
CA ASP A 57 -11.36 6.08 -5.24
C ASP A 57 -12.09 4.88 -4.63
N VAL A 58 -11.55 3.66 -4.77
CA VAL A 58 -12.11 2.41 -4.24
C VAL A 58 -11.14 1.66 -3.32
N GLY A 59 -10.01 2.28 -2.95
CA GLY A 59 -8.95 1.64 -2.17
C GLY A 59 -9.43 1.04 -0.85
N VAL A 60 -10.33 1.72 -0.13
CA VAL A 60 -10.93 1.20 1.12
C VAL A 60 -11.67 -0.13 0.86
N SER A 61 -12.50 -0.18 -0.19
CA SER A 61 -13.26 -1.37 -0.55
C SER A 61 -12.39 -2.50 -1.06
N VAL A 62 -11.31 -2.18 -1.80
CA VAL A 62 -10.32 -3.18 -2.23
C VAL A 62 -9.64 -3.81 -1.01
N ASN A 63 -9.27 -3.00 -0.02
CA ASN A 63 -8.65 -3.48 1.21
C ASN A 63 -9.59 -4.40 2.01
N GLU A 64 -10.88 -4.09 2.02
CA GLU A 64 -11.88 -4.95 2.64
C GLU A 64 -12.00 -6.32 1.94
N CYS A 65 -11.92 -6.37 0.60
CA CYS A 65 -11.86 -7.64 -0.11
C CYS A 65 -10.68 -8.52 0.38
N CYS A 66 -9.53 -7.91 0.65
CA CYS A 66 -8.35 -8.62 1.15
C CYS A 66 -8.53 -9.12 2.58
N ARG A 67 -9.10 -8.30 3.47
CA ARG A 67 -9.39 -8.71 4.85
C ARG A 67 -10.27 -9.96 4.89
N ILE A 68 -11.33 -9.99 4.07
CA ILE A 68 -12.22 -11.15 3.92
C ILE A 68 -11.47 -12.38 3.35
N HIS A 69 -10.57 -12.16 2.40
CA HIS A 69 -9.78 -13.23 1.78
C HIS A 69 -8.79 -13.87 2.75
N ASP A 70 -8.06 -13.05 3.51
CA ASP A 70 -7.12 -13.51 4.54
C ASP A 70 -7.86 -14.27 5.64
N ASP A 71 -9.01 -13.77 6.10
CA ASP A 71 -9.86 -14.48 7.05
C ASP A 71 -10.32 -15.83 6.50
N CYS A 72 -10.65 -15.92 5.21
CA CYS A 72 -11.01 -17.19 4.57
C CYS A 72 -9.82 -18.18 4.53
N TYR A 73 -8.61 -17.68 4.27
CA TYR A 73 -7.39 -18.49 4.26
C TYR A 73 -7.07 -19.09 5.63
N VAL A 74 -7.34 -18.34 6.70
CA VAL A 74 -7.21 -18.81 8.09
C VAL A 74 -8.28 -19.84 8.43
N ASN A 75 -9.54 -19.58 8.08
CA ASN A 75 -10.72 -20.29 8.62
C ASN A 75 -11.29 -21.40 7.72
N GLU A 76 -10.47 -22.26 7.13
CA GLU A 76 -10.90 -23.55 6.54
C GLU A 76 -11.28 -23.61 5.05
N GLY A 77 -11.13 -22.54 4.26
CA GLY A 77 -11.29 -22.66 2.80
C GLY A 77 -10.24 -23.57 2.15
N SER A 78 -10.53 -24.13 0.97
CA SER A 78 -9.46 -24.40 -0.01
C SER A 78 -9.01 -23.07 -0.62
N GLN A 79 -7.81 -23.03 -1.20
CA GLN A 79 -7.35 -21.83 -1.92
C GLN A 79 -8.42 -21.35 -2.92
N GLU A 80 -8.92 -22.24 -3.77
CA GLU A 80 -9.95 -21.93 -4.77
C GLU A 80 -11.26 -21.40 -4.14
N ALA A 81 -11.70 -21.97 -3.01
CA ALA A 81 -12.91 -21.53 -2.32
C ALA A 81 -12.82 -20.09 -1.78
N CYS A 82 -11.61 -19.61 -1.48
CA CYS A 82 -11.36 -18.25 -1.04
C CYS A 82 -11.03 -17.31 -2.21
N ASP A 83 -10.26 -17.78 -3.19
CA ASP A 83 -9.82 -16.97 -4.34
C ASP A 83 -10.98 -16.59 -5.25
N ILE A 84 -11.97 -17.47 -5.48
CA ILE A 84 -13.14 -17.18 -6.32
C ILE A 84 -13.95 -15.97 -5.81
N PRO A 85 -14.44 -15.94 -4.54
CA PRO A 85 -15.17 -14.80 -4.03
C PRO A 85 -14.31 -13.54 -3.91
N PHE A 86 -13.01 -13.69 -3.59
CA PHE A 86 -12.07 -12.57 -3.59
C PHE A 86 -11.94 -11.92 -4.97
N CYS A 87 -11.71 -12.72 -6.01
CA CYS A 87 -11.64 -12.26 -7.39
C CYS A 87 -12.94 -11.57 -7.84
N ALA A 88 -14.10 -12.09 -7.44
CA ALA A 88 -15.39 -11.45 -7.71
C ALA A 88 -15.50 -10.07 -7.02
N CYS A 89 -15.06 -9.97 -5.76
CA CYS A 89 -15.01 -8.72 -5.01
C CYS A 89 -14.12 -7.68 -5.71
N LEU A 90 -12.89 -8.08 -6.08
CA LEU A 90 -11.95 -7.19 -6.79
C LEU A 90 -12.47 -6.76 -8.16
N ALA A 91 -13.08 -7.67 -8.93
CA ALA A 91 -13.66 -7.35 -10.24
C ALA A 91 -14.77 -6.30 -10.12
N GLN A 92 -15.60 -6.41 -9.07
CA GLN A 92 -16.62 -5.40 -8.76
C GLN A 92 -15.98 -4.04 -8.45
N GLN A 93 -14.97 -3.98 -7.56
CA GLN A 93 -14.29 -2.72 -7.25
C GLN A 93 -13.61 -2.10 -8.48
N GLY A 94 -13.02 -2.93 -9.34
CA GLY A 94 -12.42 -2.51 -10.59
C GLY A 94 -13.43 -1.90 -11.57
N ALA A 95 -14.67 -2.41 -11.59
CA ALA A 95 -15.76 -1.89 -12.41
C ALA A 95 -16.38 -0.60 -11.83
N ASP A 96 -16.42 -0.47 -10.51
CA ASP A 96 -17.00 0.68 -9.80
C ASP A 96 -16.03 1.89 -9.73
N SER A 97 -14.73 1.67 -9.96
CA SER A 97 -13.72 2.74 -9.98
C SER A 97 -13.90 3.70 -11.15
N LYS A 98 -13.64 4.99 -10.88
CA LYS A 98 -13.58 6.06 -11.89
C LYS A 98 -12.33 5.96 -12.76
N ASN A 99 -11.32 5.17 -12.37
CA ASN A 99 -10.11 4.98 -13.14
C ASN A 99 -10.18 3.67 -13.96
N PRO A 100 -10.14 3.73 -15.31
CA PRO A 100 -10.24 2.54 -16.14
C PRO A 100 -9.04 1.56 -15.98
N THR A 101 -7.90 2.01 -15.42
CA THR A 101 -6.78 1.10 -15.15
C THR A 101 -6.97 0.28 -13.87
N CYS A 102 -7.97 0.62 -13.05
CA CYS A 102 -8.25 -0.12 -11.83
C CYS A 102 -8.65 -1.57 -12.12
N GLY A 103 -9.53 -1.81 -13.09
CA GLY A 103 -9.95 -3.16 -13.48
C GLY A 103 -8.78 -4.08 -13.85
N VAL A 104 -7.80 -3.57 -14.61
CA VAL A 104 -6.58 -4.33 -14.97
C VAL A 104 -5.74 -4.64 -13.74
N THR A 105 -5.65 -3.70 -12.79
CA THR A 105 -4.93 -3.90 -11.53
C THR A 105 -5.61 -4.98 -10.69
N MET A 106 -6.93 -4.92 -10.56
CA MET A 106 -7.75 -5.91 -9.84
C MET A 106 -7.67 -7.31 -10.46
N GLU A 107 -7.69 -7.41 -11.80
CA GLU A 107 -7.47 -8.67 -12.52
C GLU A 107 -6.07 -9.23 -12.23
N SER A 108 -5.05 -8.37 -12.16
CA SER A 108 -3.69 -8.81 -11.83
C SER A 108 -3.57 -9.36 -10.40
N PHE A 109 -4.25 -8.76 -9.41
CA PHE A 109 -4.28 -9.27 -8.04
C PHE A 109 -4.99 -10.64 -7.97
N CYS A 110 -6.12 -10.79 -8.65
CA CYS A 110 -6.81 -12.06 -8.78
C CYS A 110 -5.90 -13.15 -9.39
N PHE A 111 -5.21 -12.83 -10.49
CA PHE A 111 -4.27 -13.75 -11.11
C PHE A 111 -3.13 -14.16 -10.17
N MET A 112 -2.57 -13.20 -9.41
CA MET A 112 -1.47 -13.46 -8.48
C MET A 112 -1.89 -14.40 -7.34
N VAL A 113 -3.08 -14.23 -6.76
CA VAL A 113 -3.54 -15.14 -5.70
C VAL A 113 -3.88 -16.52 -6.25
N GLN A 114 -4.43 -16.64 -7.45
CA GLN A 114 -4.68 -17.95 -8.05
C GLN A 114 -3.37 -18.70 -8.34
N LEU A 115 -2.32 -17.98 -8.76
CA LEU A 115 -1.02 -18.57 -9.09
C LEU A 115 -0.17 -18.90 -7.86
N PHE A 116 -0.13 -17.99 -6.87
CA PHE A 116 0.78 -18.09 -5.72
C PHE A 116 0.08 -18.30 -4.37
N GLY A 117 -1.24 -18.18 -4.32
CA GLY A 117 -2.05 -18.24 -3.11
C GLY A 117 -1.95 -19.57 -2.38
N GLY A 118 -1.60 -20.67 -3.05
CA GLY A 118 -1.39 -21.97 -2.40
C GLY A 118 -0.30 -21.93 -1.32
N ILE A 119 0.76 -21.12 -1.51
CA ILE A 119 1.82 -20.96 -0.51
C ILE A 119 1.32 -20.11 0.66
N ALA A 120 0.63 -19.00 0.38
CA ALA A 120 0.06 -18.11 1.39
C ALA A 120 -1.02 -18.84 2.23
N HIS A 121 -1.90 -19.58 1.58
CA HIS A 121 -2.94 -20.41 2.18
C HIS A 121 -2.37 -21.48 3.12
N ALA A 122 -1.35 -22.22 2.66
CA ALA A 122 -0.67 -23.20 3.49
C ALA A 122 0.04 -22.56 4.70
N SER A 123 0.54 -21.33 4.55
CA SER A 123 1.21 -20.59 5.62
C SER A 123 0.21 -20.08 6.65
N ALA A 124 -0.92 -19.51 6.22
CA ALA A 124 -2.00 -19.04 7.08
C ALA A 124 -2.53 -20.16 8.00
N LYS A 125 -2.78 -21.35 7.45
CA LYS A 125 -3.23 -22.51 8.25
C LYS A 125 -2.23 -22.97 9.30
N LYS A 126 -0.93 -22.89 9.02
CA LYS A 126 0.13 -23.24 10.00
C LYS A 126 0.16 -22.25 11.16
N HIS A 127 0.00 -20.97 10.87
CA HIS A 127 -0.10 -19.94 11.91
C HIS A 127 -1.36 -20.14 12.77
N ALA A 128 -2.51 -20.41 12.15
CA ALA A 128 -3.75 -20.72 12.88
C ALA A 128 -3.61 -21.93 13.81
N THR A 129 -2.95 -23.01 13.34
CA THR A 129 -2.77 -24.24 14.13
C THR A 129 -1.82 -24.04 15.31
N THR A 130 -0.80 -23.20 15.15
CA THR A 130 0.20 -22.93 16.21
C THR A 130 -0.42 -22.14 17.37
N THR A 131 -1.40 -21.28 17.09
CA THR A 131 -2.16 -20.56 18.11
C THR A 131 -3.12 -21.45 18.89
N ILE A 132 -3.57 -22.57 18.30
CA ILE A 132 -4.59 -23.47 18.89
C ILE A 132 -3.96 -24.70 19.61
N GLY A 133 -2.68 -25.01 19.36
CA GLY A 133 -2.03 -26.23 19.83
C GLY A 133 -1.01 -26.06 20.97
N THR A 134 -1.39 -25.58 22.18
CA THR A 134 -0.57 -25.80 23.41
C THR A 134 -1.42 -25.91 24.70
N THR A 135 -2.60 -26.55 24.63
CA THR A 135 -3.31 -27.00 25.84
C THR A 135 -3.89 -28.39 25.65
N THR A 136 -3.05 -29.39 25.37
CA THR A 136 -3.45 -30.80 25.52
C THR A 136 -3.19 -31.23 26.95
N THR A 137 -4.16 -31.02 27.82
CA THR A 137 -4.20 -31.58 29.18
C THR A 137 -4.40 -33.09 29.08
N THR A 138 -3.31 -33.86 29.12
CA THR A 138 -3.36 -35.31 29.33
C THR A 138 -3.73 -35.57 30.79
N THR A 139 -5.00 -35.85 31.05
CA THR A 139 -5.50 -36.34 32.35
C THR A 139 -4.93 -37.73 32.62
N THR A 140 -3.77 -37.79 33.28
CA THR A 140 -3.28 -39.02 33.93
C THR A 140 -3.51 -38.88 35.42
N THR A 141 -4.53 -39.58 35.93
CA THR A 141 -4.83 -39.69 37.35
C THR A 141 -3.68 -40.41 38.06
N THR A 142 -2.83 -39.68 38.77
CA THR A 142 -1.91 -40.26 39.76
C THR A 142 -1.99 -39.46 41.04
N THR A 143 -2.54 -40.11 42.07
CA THR A 143 -2.64 -39.63 43.44
C THR A 143 -1.26 -39.70 44.10
N THR A 144 -0.61 -38.55 44.34
CA THR A 144 0.53 -38.48 45.27
C THR A 144 0.53 -37.17 46.05
N THR A 145 0.68 -37.34 47.35
CA THR A 145 0.59 -36.40 48.47
C THR A 145 1.95 -35.71 48.73
N THR A 146 1.90 -34.39 48.97
CA THR A 146 2.87 -33.55 49.73
C THR A 146 4.29 -33.35 49.15
N THR A 147 4.68 -32.11 48.89
CA THR A 147 5.50 -31.27 49.80
C THR A 147 5.96 -30.01 49.06
N THR A 148 5.63 -28.86 49.62
CA THR A 148 6.06 -27.52 49.24
C THR A 148 7.57 -27.40 49.34
N THR A 149 8.26 -27.09 48.23
CA THR A 149 9.58 -26.47 48.26
C THR A 149 9.69 -25.50 47.10
N THR A 150 9.77 -24.23 47.49
CA THR A 150 9.94 -23.03 46.68
C THR A 150 11.34 -22.99 46.06
N THR A 151 11.42 -22.80 44.75
CA THR A 151 12.58 -22.16 44.10
C THR A 151 12.08 -21.39 42.87
N PRO A 152 12.43 -20.09 42.74
CA PRO A 152 11.89 -19.22 41.70
C PRO A 152 12.67 -19.43 40.40
N THR A 153 11.98 -19.89 39.36
CA THR A 153 12.48 -19.80 37.99
C THR A 153 11.68 -18.73 37.28
N THR A 154 12.32 -17.57 37.08
CA THR A 154 11.78 -16.43 36.34
C THR A 154 11.84 -16.75 34.85
N THR A 155 10.77 -17.37 34.32
CA THR A 155 10.51 -17.39 32.89
C THR A 155 9.38 -16.40 32.64
N THR A 156 9.72 -15.27 32.03
CA THR A 156 8.79 -14.21 31.62
C THR A 156 7.87 -14.75 30.52
N ALA A 157 6.78 -15.41 30.92
CA ALA A 157 5.68 -15.74 30.04
C ALA A 157 4.94 -14.44 29.68
N LYS A 158 4.91 -14.11 28.40
CA LYS A 158 4.04 -13.07 27.83
C LYS A 158 2.58 -13.49 28.14
N PRO A 159 1.71 -12.61 28.67
CA PRO A 159 0.37 -13.02 29.09
C PRO A 159 -0.46 -13.43 27.87
N GLN A 160 -1.27 -14.49 28.01
CA GLN A 160 -2.39 -14.82 27.11
C GLN A 160 -3.43 -13.69 27.17
N GLN A 161 -3.20 -12.63 26.40
CA GLN A 161 -3.99 -11.40 26.44
C GLN A 161 -5.07 -11.37 25.33
N ASP A 162 -5.08 -12.37 24.45
CA ASP A 162 -5.83 -12.37 23.19
C ASP A 162 -7.33 -12.71 23.36
N ASP A 163 -7.75 -13.30 24.48
CA ASP A 163 -9.15 -13.74 24.68
C ASP A 163 -10.08 -12.66 25.27
N CYS A 164 -9.56 -11.50 25.65
CA CYS A 164 -10.36 -10.47 26.34
C CYS A 164 -11.16 -9.57 25.40
N PHE A 165 -10.76 -9.48 24.13
CA PHE A 165 -11.21 -8.46 23.21
C PHE A 165 -11.76 -9.04 21.92
N ASN A 166 -12.77 -8.38 21.36
CA ASN A 166 -13.08 -8.54 19.96
C ASN A 166 -12.08 -7.71 19.14
N GLN A 167 -11.11 -8.37 18.51
CA GLN A 167 -10.04 -7.68 17.76
C GLN A 167 -10.59 -6.73 16.68
N ALA A 168 -11.64 -7.13 15.96
CA ALA A 168 -12.28 -6.27 14.96
C ALA A 168 -12.88 -4.99 15.56
N ARG A 169 -13.41 -5.04 16.80
CA ARG A 169 -13.89 -3.83 17.47
C ARG A 169 -12.76 -2.96 18.00
N ILE A 170 -11.66 -3.56 18.45
CA ILE A 170 -10.46 -2.80 18.85
C ILE A 170 -9.89 -2.00 17.68
N ASP A 171 -9.83 -2.60 16.49
CA ASP A 171 -9.38 -1.90 15.28
C ASP A 171 -10.23 -0.66 14.97
N ILE A 172 -11.56 -0.75 15.17
CA ILE A 172 -12.49 0.39 15.03
C ILE A 172 -12.17 1.47 16.06
N CYS A 173 -11.94 1.09 17.34
CA CYS A 173 -11.59 2.02 18.39
C CYS A 173 -10.28 2.78 18.09
N VAL A 174 -9.28 2.08 17.55
CA VAL A 174 -8.01 2.68 17.13
C VAL A 174 -8.23 3.68 15.99
N ALA A 175 -9.04 3.32 14.99
CA ALA A 175 -9.36 4.22 13.88
C ALA A 175 -10.09 5.50 14.33
N ASP A 176 -11.04 5.38 15.26
CA ASP A 176 -11.76 6.52 15.84
C ASP A 176 -10.83 7.41 16.67
N PHE A 177 -9.90 6.81 17.42
CA PHE A 177 -8.88 7.54 18.16
C PHE A 177 -7.98 8.37 17.24
N GLU A 178 -7.50 7.78 16.14
CA GLU A 178 -6.64 8.44 15.17
C GLU A 178 -7.36 9.57 14.42
N THR A 179 -8.62 9.34 14.07
CA THR A 179 -9.49 10.37 13.48
C THR A 179 -9.65 11.54 14.45
N CYS A 180 -9.98 11.26 15.72
CA CYS A 180 -10.09 12.28 16.75
C CYS A 180 -8.78 13.05 16.96
N ARG A 181 -7.64 12.35 16.97
CA ARG A 181 -6.30 12.93 17.16
C ARG A 181 -5.96 13.92 16.05
N THR A 182 -6.32 13.58 14.81
CA THR A 182 -6.06 14.38 13.61
C THR A 182 -6.96 15.63 13.57
N ASP A 183 -8.23 15.47 13.91
CA ASP A 183 -9.21 16.57 13.83
C ASP A 183 -9.12 17.54 15.02
N ASN A 184 -8.70 17.07 16.19
CA ASN A 184 -8.75 17.82 17.45
C ASN A 184 -7.40 17.82 18.19
N HIS A 185 -6.34 18.27 17.53
CA HIS A 185 -4.97 18.31 18.07
C HIS A 185 -4.83 18.97 19.47
N GLU A 186 -5.69 19.92 19.84
CA GLU A 186 -5.66 20.57 21.16
C GLU A 186 -6.36 19.76 22.27
N GLN A 187 -7.14 18.74 21.93
CA GLN A 187 -8.00 18.00 22.85
C GLN A 187 -7.68 16.50 22.91
N LEU A 188 -6.39 16.16 22.92
CA LEU A 188 -5.90 14.77 23.01
C LEU A 188 -6.56 13.96 24.16
N HIS A 189 -6.81 14.61 25.30
CA HIS A 189 -7.49 14.00 26.45
C HIS A 189 -8.93 13.54 26.17
N ILE A 190 -9.60 14.13 25.17
CA ILE A 190 -10.93 13.70 24.71
C ILE A 190 -10.81 12.44 23.87
N CYS A 191 -9.83 12.39 22.96
CA CYS A 191 -9.56 11.22 22.14
C CYS A 191 -9.18 10.02 23.01
N GLU A 192 -8.36 10.23 24.04
CA GLU A 192 -8.02 9.19 25.02
C GLU A 192 -9.28 8.61 25.71
N ARG A 193 -10.23 9.48 26.09
CA ARG A 193 -11.50 9.03 26.69
C ARG A 193 -12.33 8.22 25.71
N ILE A 194 -12.39 8.62 24.44
CA ILE A 194 -13.11 7.92 23.37
C ILE A 194 -12.49 6.53 23.15
N MET A 195 -11.17 6.45 23.05
CA MET A 195 -10.46 5.17 22.89
C MET A 195 -10.75 4.23 24.07
N CYS A 196 -10.69 4.74 25.28
CA CYS A 196 -10.96 3.98 26.50
C CYS A 196 -12.40 3.48 26.58
N GLN A 197 -13.36 4.33 26.28
CA GLN A 197 -14.77 3.96 26.26
C GLN A 197 -15.01 2.87 25.21
N CYS A 198 -14.55 3.07 23.99
CA CYS A 198 -14.71 2.10 22.90
C CYS A 198 -14.07 0.74 23.23
N THR A 199 -12.85 0.74 23.80
CA THR A 199 -12.16 -0.49 24.22
C THR A 199 -12.95 -1.22 25.31
N SER A 200 -13.49 -0.49 26.29
CA SER A 200 -14.28 -1.09 27.36
C SER A 200 -15.58 -1.73 26.86
N GLU A 201 -16.21 -1.15 25.83
CA GLU A 201 -17.40 -1.68 25.16
C GLU A 201 -17.08 -2.87 24.26
N SER A 202 -15.80 -3.07 23.91
CA SER A 202 -15.30 -4.15 23.04
C SER A 202 -14.92 -5.43 23.80
N LEU A 203 -15.11 -5.44 25.12
CA LEU A 203 -14.91 -6.64 25.96
C LEU A 203 -15.93 -7.72 25.62
N LEU A 204 -15.46 -8.92 25.32
CA LEU A 204 -16.31 -10.08 25.05
C LEU A 204 -17.06 -10.54 26.31
N ASP A 205 -16.43 -10.42 27.48
CA ASP A 205 -17.02 -10.71 28.78
C ASP A 205 -16.68 -9.60 29.80
N PRO A 206 -17.58 -8.65 30.05
CA PRO A 206 -17.34 -7.56 31.00
C PRO A 206 -17.34 -8.02 32.47
N SER A 207 -17.66 -9.29 32.77
CA SER A 207 -17.60 -9.85 34.13
C SER A 207 -16.19 -10.30 34.53
N ARG A 208 -15.29 -10.45 33.55
CA ARG A 208 -13.88 -10.83 33.77
C ARG A 208 -13.04 -9.66 34.28
N GLN A 209 -12.66 -9.74 35.56
CA GLN A 209 -11.88 -8.70 36.24
C GLN A 209 -10.47 -8.51 35.66
N ASP A 210 -9.86 -9.57 35.15
CA ASP A 210 -8.56 -9.56 34.49
C ASP A 210 -8.58 -8.83 33.13
N CYS A 211 -9.67 -8.96 32.38
CA CYS A 211 -9.87 -8.20 31.14
C CYS A 211 -10.10 -6.72 31.42
N ARG A 212 -10.87 -6.37 32.46
CA ARG A 212 -11.01 -4.97 32.91
C ARG A 212 -9.67 -4.35 33.30
N THR A 213 -8.86 -5.09 34.07
CA THR A 213 -7.53 -4.62 34.49
C THR A 213 -6.61 -4.37 33.28
N SER A 214 -6.75 -5.16 32.22
CA SER A 214 -6.00 -4.96 30.96
C SER A 214 -6.45 -3.70 30.21
N VAL A 215 -7.76 -3.43 30.16
CA VAL A 215 -8.30 -2.17 29.59
C VAL A 215 -7.81 -0.97 30.37
N ASP A 216 -7.91 -1.01 31.70
CA ASP A 216 -7.48 0.09 32.56
C ASP A 216 -5.99 0.39 32.37
N LYS A 217 -5.16 -0.65 32.22
CA LYS A 217 -3.74 -0.49 31.95
C LYS A 217 -3.48 0.10 30.56
N MET A 218 -4.19 -0.35 29.53
CA MET A 218 -4.07 0.20 28.18
C MET A 218 -4.43 1.69 28.17
N CYS A 219 -5.53 2.04 28.82
CA CYS A 219 -6.00 3.41 29.01
C CYS A 219 -5.00 4.33 29.71
N GLN A 220 -4.19 3.80 30.63
CA GLN A 220 -3.17 4.57 31.34
C GLN A 220 -1.88 4.74 30.54
N GLU A 221 -1.57 3.88 29.57
CA GLU A 221 -0.31 3.92 28.80
C GLU A 221 -0.42 4.66 27.45
N VAL A 222 -1.62 4.73 26.84
CA VAL A 222 -1.87 5.50 25.60
C VAL A 222 -1.35 6.96 25.65
N PRO A 223 -1.49 7.72 26.76
CA PRO A 223 -0.98 9.09 26.83
C PRO A 223 0.55 9.21 26.76
N ARG A 224 1.30 8.12 27.03
CA ARG A 224 2.75 8.19 27.25
C ARG A 224 3.59 7.95 25.98
N THR A 225 3.07 7.22 25.00
CA THR A 225 3.80 6.88 23.77
C THR A 225 3.69 7.94 22.67
N SER A 226 2.74 8.87 22.79
CA SER A 226 2.39 9.89 21.78
C SER A 226 3.49 10.94 21.46
N LYS A 227 4.63 10.95 22.16
CA LYS A 227 5.68 11.99 21.97
C LYS A 227 6.94 11.58 21.21
N ARG A 228 7.12 10.32 20.82
CA ARG A 228 8.35 9.89 20.13
C ARG A 228 8.05 8.73 19.17
N ASP A 229 7.98 9.06 17.88
CA ASP A 229 8.66 8.39 16.75
C ASP A 229 7.93 8.66 15.42
N VAL A 230 8.42 9.66 14.67
CA VAL A 230 7.95 10.03 13.32
C VAL A 230 9.16 10.15 12.36
N SER A 231 10.13 9.25 12.43
CA SER A 231 11.38 9.38 11.64
C SER A 231 11.68 8.25 10.66
N PHE A 232 10.78 7.28 10.46
CA PHE A 232 11.03 6.16 9.53
C PHE A 232 10.49 6.39 8.10
N GLY A 233 9.62 7.38 7.90
CA GLY A 233 8.97 7.67 6.61
C GLY A 233 9.84 8.32 5.52
N LEU A 234 11.08 8.73 5.83
CA LEU A 234 11.94 9.45 4.86
C LEU A 234 12.90 8.56 4.06
N LEU A 235 13.08 7.30 4.44
CA LEU A 235 14.00 6.39 3.72
C LEU A 235 13.35 5.64 2.55
N PHE A 236 12.02 5.51 2.53
CA PHE A 236 11.30 4.76 1.48
C PHE A 236 10.89 5.61 0.27
N GLN A 237 11.09 6.94 0.33
CA GLN A 237 10.86 7.85 -0.80
C GLN A 237 11.90 7.68 -1.94
N GLU A 238 13.07 7.10 -1.65
CA GLU A 238 14.18 6.97 -2.63
C GLU A 238 13.99 5.82 -3.63
N VAL A 239 13.37 4.70 -3.24
CA VAL A 239 13.24 3.51 -4.13
C VAL A 239 12.17 3.70 -5.21
N ASN A 240 11.11 4.47 -4.94
CA ASN A 240 10.08 4.79 -5.93
C ASN A 240 10.53 5.89 -6.91
N TYR A 241 11.37 6.83 -6.47
CA TYR A 241 12.03 7.77 -7.38
C TYR A 241 12.96 7.02 -8.35
N PHE A 242 13.60 5.93 -7.92
CA PHE A 242 14.48 5.13 -8.77
C PHE A 242 13.73 4.39 -9.90
N GLY A 243 12.56 3.82 -9.63
CA GLY A 243 11.74 3.14 -10.65
C GLY A 243 11.22 4.09 -11.73
N TYR A 244 10.71 5.25 -11.31
CA TYR A 244 10.15 6.27 -12.22
C TYR A 244 11.23 7.00 -13.01
N THR A 245 12.40 7.25 -12.40
CA THR A 245 13.54 7.83 -13.13
C THR A 245 14.11 6.85 -14.15
N MET A 246 14.12 5.54 -13.89
CA MET A 246 14.62 4.54 -14.85
C MET A 246 13.73 4.38 -16.09
N THR A 247 12.40 4.46 -15.94
CA THR A 247 11.48 4.43 -17.09
C THR A 247 11.57 5.71 -17.93
N ILE A 248 11.64 6.88 -17.29
CA ILE A 248 11.86 8.16 -17.98
C ILE A 248 13.23 8.19 -18.68
N LEU A 249 14.27 7.66 -18.04
CA LEU A 249 15.62 7.63 -18.59
C LEU A 249 15.70 6.71 -19.81
N SER A 250 15.09 5.52 -19.76
CA SER A 250 15.07 4.60 -20.90
C SER A 250 14.29 5.15 -22.11
N ALA A 251 13.14 5.81 -21.88
CA ALA A 251 12.38 6.48 -22.93
C ALA A 251 13.16 7.66 -23.56
N SER A 252 13.88 8.42 -22.72
CA SER A 252 14.72 9.53 -23.17
C SER A 252 15.88 9.05 -24.04
N ILE A 253 16.56 7.96 -23.63
CA ILE A 253 17.65 7.36 -24.39
C ILE A 253 17.16 6.85 -25.75
N ALA A 254 16.03 6.14 -25.79
CA ALA A 254 15.45 5.65 -27.05
C ALA A 254 15.14 6.80 -28.02
N THR A 255 14.60 7.90 -27.50
CA THR A 255 14.29 9.10 -28.31
C THR A 255 15.57 9.75 -28.86
N ILE A 256 16.61 9.89 -28.03
CA ILE A 256 17.91 10.43 -28.47
C ILE A 256 18.54 9.55 -29.55
N VAL A 257 18.52 8.23 -29.37
CA VAL A 257 19.04 7.28 -30.36
C VAL A 257 18.30 7.40 -31.70
N LEU A 258 16.97 7.52 -31.67
CA LEU A 258 16.18 7.73 -32.89
C LEU A 258 16.55 9.06 -33.58
N LEU A 259 16.69 10.15 -32.83
CA LEU A 259 17.09 11.45 -33.38
C LEU A 259 18.48 11.41 -34.02
N ILE A 260 19.44 10.72 -33.39
CA ILE A 260 20.78 10.52 -33.96
C ILE A 260 20.69 9.72 -35.26
N MET A 261 19.92 8.63 -35.27
CA MET A 261 19.74 7.79 -36.47
C MET A 261 19.14 8.59 -37.64
N PHE A 262 18.08 9.36 -37.40
CA PHE A 262 17.49 10.22 -38.43
C PHE A 262 18.45 11.32 -38.89
N GLY A 263 19.23 11.90 -37.97
CA GLY A 263 20.26 12.88 -38.30
C GLY A 263 21.35 12.32 -39.21
N LEU A 264 21.84 11.11 -38.91
CA LEU A 264 22.84 10.42 -39.74
C LEU A 264 22.29 10.09 -41.13
N VAL A 265 21.09 9.53 -41.22
CA VAL A 265 20.43 9.24 -42.51
C VAL A 265 20.26 10.52 -43.34
N GLY A 266 19.83 11.62 -42.70
CA GLY A 266 19.72 12.93 -43.35
C GLY A 266 21.06 13.46 -43.87
N LEU A 267 22.14 13.31 -43.10
CA LEU A 267 23.49 13.69 -43.50
C LEU A 267 23.99 12.86 -44.70
N PHE A 268 23.78 11.54 -44.67
CA PHE A 268 24.12 10.66 -45.79
C PHE A 268 23.35 11.03 -47.06
N ALA A 269 22.03 11.25 -46.96
CA ALA A 269 21.21 11.70 -48.07
C ALA A 269 21.67 13.05 -48.63
N TYR A 270 22.01 14.00 -47.76
CA TYR A 270 22.55 15.30 -48.15
C TYR A 270 23.87 15.18 -48.93
N GLN A 271 24.83 14.39 -48.41
CA GLN A 271 26.12 14.17 -49.08
C GLN A 271 25.93 13.47 -50.43
N TYR A 272 25.03 12.48 -50.50
CA TYR A 272 24.68 11.80 -51.73
C TYR A 272 24.12 12.76 -52.78
N MET A 273 23.17 13.62 -52.40
CA MET A 273 22.59 14.62 -53.29
C MET A 273 23.61 15.68 -53.74
N LYS A 274 24.50 16.11 -52.83
CA LYS A 274 25.59 17.05 -53.14
C LYS A 274 26.56 16.46 -54.17
N LYS A 275 26.97 15.19 -54.01
CA LYS A 275 27.85 14.48 -54.96
C LYS A 275 27.19 14.32 -56.33
N LYS A 276 25.89 14.00 -56.36
CA LYS A 276 25.12 13.89 -57.61
C LYS A 276 25.06 15.22 -58.37
N ARG A 277 24.85 16.34 -57.65
CA ARG A 277 24.81 17.69 -58.25
C ARG A 277 26.15 18.10 -58.88
N MET A 278 27.29 17.69 -58.31
CA MET A 278 28.61 17.96 -58.89
C MET A 278 28.90 17.14 -60.14
N SER A 279 28.35 15.92 -60.24
CA SER A 279 28.57 15.03 -61.39
C SER A 279 27.80 15.43 -62.64
N THR A 280 26.76 16.27 -62.50
CA THR A 280 25.94 16.77 -63.62
C THR A 280 26.36 18.14 -64.12
N SER A 281 27.53 18.67 -63.74
CA SER A 281 28.01 19.92 -64.32
C SER A 281 28.40 19.67 -65.79
N PRO A 282 27.70 20.29 -66.76
CA PRO A 282 27.99 20.06 -68.16
C PRO A 282 29.40 20.58 -68.45
N SER A 283 30.24 19.70 -68.99
CA SER A 283 31.56 20.03 -69.52
C SER A 283 31.40 21.20 -70.49
N ARG A 284 31.81 22.41 -70.07
CA ARG A 284 31.94 23.55 -70.98
C ARG A 284 33.01 23.18 -71.99
N THR A 285 32.58 22.77 -73.18
CA THR A 285 33.44 22.70 -74.35
C THR A 285 34.06 24.07 -74.56
N PRO A 286 35.40 24.17 -74.62
CA PRO A 286 36.05 25.45 -74.94
C PRO A 286 35.61 25.86 -76.35
N LEU A 287 35.03 27.06 -76.46
CA LEU A 287 34.86 27.72 -77.75
C LEU A 287 36.27 28.08 -78.25
N CYS A 288 36.76 27.35 -79.26
CA CYS A 288 37.93 27.77 -80.02
C CYS A 288 37.56 29.02 -80.83
N SER A 289 38.35 30.08 -80.68
CA SER A 289 38.42 31.23 -81.59
C SER A 289 39.53 31.02 -82.60
#